data_AF-A0A389LXW4-F1
#
_entry.id   AF-A0A389LXW4-F1
#
_cell.length_a   1.000
_cell.length_b   1.000
_cell.length_c   1.000
_cell.angle_alpha   90.00
_cell.angle_beta   90.00
_cell.angle_gamma   90.00
#
_symmetry.space_group_name_H-M   'P 1'
#
loop_
_entity.id
_entity.type
_entity.pdbx_description
1 polymer ?
#
loop_
_entity_poly.entity_id
_entity_poly.type
_entity_poly.pdbx_seq_one_letter_code
_entity_poly.pdbx_strand_id
1 'polypeptide(L)'
;MVIDPGHGGRDPGAIGAIVKEKNFNLSIALRIGDIIKVKHPDVQIIYTRKTDKFIPLIERVQIANTNKADLFISIHANSVKNKKVFGTETYTLGLSKSEENLEVAKKENSVILLEDNYKITYEGFDPNSSESYIIFEMMQNQHLDRSVSFASKIQKEFSQNAKRTDRGVRQAEFIVLKETGMPCVLIEFGFLSNLKEEKYLNTNEGKRSLARCVARSFDQFKLEHDRKKTFKASNAIKTESQTDLVYKVQILTANKKLNANAPNLKKYYKDTTYYMEQGMYKYTLGESNDKEEISILRNSLLNDYKDAFIIAFKNGEKIK
;
A
#
# COMPACT_ATOMS: atom_id res chain seq x y z
N MET A 1 -10.00 -8.83 -3.19
CA MET A 1 -8.57 -8.98 -2.79
C MET A 1 -8.05 -10.34 -3.23
N VAL A 2 -6.74 -10.47 -3.39
CA VAL A 2 -6.08 -11.74 -3.71
C VAL A 2 -5.09 -12.11 -2.60
N ILE A 3 -5.13 -13.37 -2.17
CA ILE A 3 -4.19 -13.96 -1.23
C ILE A 3 -3.39 -15.02 -2.00
N ASP A 4 -2.08 -14.86 -2.02
CA ASP A 4 -1.14 -15.73 -2.70
C ASP A 4 -0.32 -16.54 -1.69
N PRO A 5 -0.65 -17.82 -1.45
CA PRO A 5 0.23 -18.69 -0.70
C PRO A 5 1.47 -19.04 -1.54
N GLY A 6 2.63 -18.53 -1.14
CA GLY A 6 3.93 -18.77 -1.78
C GLY A 6 4.22 -20.26 -2.03
N HIS A 7 5.01 -20.56 -3.07
CA HIS A 7 5.42 -21.91 -3.46
C HIS A 7 4.24 -22.84 -3.81
N GLY A 8 4.42 -24.17 -3.73
CA GLY A 8 3.39 -25.18 -3.92
C GLY A 8 3.79 -26.30 -4.89
N GLY A 9 3.17 -27.47 -4.74
CA GLY A 9 3.44 -28.63 -5.60
C GLY A 9 4.91 -29.04 -5.54
N ARG A 10 5.59 -29.00 -6.69
CA ARG A 10 7.01 -29.34 -6.85
C ARG A 10 7.96 -28.37 -6.17
N ASP A 11 7.51 -27.16 -5.86
CA ASP A 11 8.28 -26.16 -5.12
C ASP A 11 7.92 -26.21 -3.62
N PRO A 12 8.80 -26.74 -2.76
CA PRO A 12 8.57 -26.79 -1.32
C PRO A 12 8.76 -25.43 -0.62
N GLY A 13 9.40 -24.45 -1.27
CA GLY A 13 10.02 -23.30 -0.61
C GLY A 13 11.10 -23.73 0.37
N ALA A 14 11.31 -22.93 1.42
CA ALA A 14 12.19 -23.29 2.52
C ALA A 14 11.76 -24.59 3.22
N ILE A 15 12.75 -25.42 3.53
CA ILE A 15 12.56 -26.69 4.26
C ILE A 15 13.16 -26.52 5.65
N GLY A 16 12.29 -26.34 6.65
CA GLY A 16 12.67 -26.39 8.05
C GLY A 16 12.83 -27.81 8.57
N ALA A 17 13.11 -27.98 9.87
CA ALA A 17 13.27 -29.29 10.48
C ALA A 17 11.94 -30.06 10.67
N ILE A 18 10.81 -29.35 10.64
CA ILE A 18 9.47 -29.82 10.97
C ILE A 18 8.46 -29.46 9.86
N VAL A 19 8.60 -28.27 9.27
CA VAL A 19 7.61 -27.67 8.36
C VAL A 19 8.26 -27.30 7.03
N LYS A 20 7.55 -27.60 5.93
CA LYS A 20 7.84 -27.04 4.60
C LYS A 20 7.07 -25.74 4.43
N GLU A 21 7.74 -24.74 3.88
CA GLU A 21 7.18 -23.40 3.69
C GLU A 21 5.84 -23.43 2.95
N LYS A 22 5.75 -24.15 1.82
CA LYS A 22 4.50 -24.25 1.05
C LYS A 22 3.27 -24.69 1.86
N ASN A 23 3.48 -25.51 2.89
CA ASN A 23 2.42 -26.05 3.75
C ASN A 23 1.99 -25.02 4.79
N PHE A 24 2.96 -24.31 5.38
CA PHE A 24 2.68 -23.19 6.27
C PHE A 24 1.93 -22.09 5.52
N ASN A 25 2.45 -21.67 4.35
CA ASN A 25 1.87 -20.61 3.53
C ASN A 25 0.41 -20.90 3.18
N LEU A 26 0.11 -22.13 2.72
CA LEU A 26 -1.28 -22.53 2.43
C LEU A 26 -2.16 -22.50 3.68
N SER A 27 -1.66 -23.04 4.80
CA SER A 27 -2.43 -23.13 6.03
C SER A 27 -2.79 -21.76 6.60
N ILE A 28 -1.84 -20.81 6.60
CA ILE A 28 -2.10 -19.47 7.14
C ILE A 28 -2.92 -18.62 6.17
N ALA A 29 -2.73 -18.76 4.85
CA ALA A 29 -3.54 -18.07 3.84
C ALA A 29 -5.02 -18.39 3.96
N LEU A 30 -5.38 -19.68 4.06
CA LEU A 30 -6.76 -20.11 4.22
C LEU A 30 -7.37 -19.53 5.51
N ARG A 31 -6.64 -19.58 6.63
CA ARG A 31 -7.08 -19.00 7.91
C ARG A 31 -7.28 -17.49 7.85
N ILE A 32 -6.39 -16.75 7.18
CA ILE A 32 -6.55 -15.30 6.98
C ILE A 32 -7.85 -15.03 6.24
N GLY A 33 -8.07 -15.72 5.12
CA GLY A 33 -9.27 -15.49 4.33
C GLY A 33 -10.55 -15.96 5.03
N ASP A 34 -10.53 -17.03 5.83
CA ASP A 34 -11.68 -17.44 6.65
C ASP A 34 -12.07 -16.34 7.65
N ILE A 35 -11.09 -15.75 8.35
CA ILE A 35 -11.33 -14.66 9.31
C ILE A 35 -11.89 -13.42 8.59
N ILE A 36 -11.28 -13.03 7.46
CA ILE A 36 -11.73 -11.86 6.69
C ILE A 36 -13.14 -12.10 6.14
N LYS A 37 -13.44 -13.28 5.59
CA LYS A 37 -14.74 -13.61 5.00
C LYS A 37 -15.87 -13.54 6.02
N VAL A 38 -15.63 -14.00 7.26
CA VAL A 38 -16.63 -13.92 8.34
C VAL A 38 -16.92 -12.48 8.73
N LYS A 39 -15.89 -11.62 8.78
CA LYS A 39 -16.01 -10.23 9.23
C LYS A 39 -16.48 -9.26 8.13
N HIS A 40 -16.10 -9.53 6.88
CA HIS A 40 -16.37 -8.72 5.70
C HIS A 40 -16.99 -9.58 4.60
N PRO A 41 -18.29 -9.92 4.71
CA PRO A 41 -18.98 -10.72 3.70
C PRO A 41 -19.05 -10.03 2.33
N ASP A 42 -18.84 -8.72 2.28
CA ASP A 42 -18.75 -7.90 1.06
C ASP A 42 -17.40 -8.02 0.33
N VAL A 43 -16.39 -8.64 0.95
CA VAL A 43 -15.05 -8.79 0.37
C VAL A 43 -14.94 -10.10 -0.40
N GLN A 44 -14.75 -10.00 -1.71
CA GLN A 44 -14.38 -11.15 -2.55
C GLN A 44 -12.91 -11.52 -2.31
N ILE A 45 -12.68 -12.73 -1.83
CA ILE A 45 -11.34 -13.30 -1.60
C ILE A 45 -11.03 -14.32 -2.69
N ILE A 46 -9.97 -14.05 -3.45
CA ILE A 46 -9.44 -14.93 -4.49
C ILE A 46 -8.11 -15.48 -4.00
N TYR A 47 -7.86 -16.76 -4.24
CA TYR A 47 -6.59 -17.40 -3.90
C TYR A 47 -5.90 -17.83 -5.19
N THR A 48 -4.59 -17.61 -5.30
CA THR A 48 -3.80 -18.17 -6.40
C THR A 48 -3.81 -19.70 -6.36
N ARG A 49 -3.79 -20.26 -5.14
CA ARG A 49 -4.04 -21.69 -4.87
C ARG A 49 -4.78 -21.92 -3.55
N LYS A 50 -5.64 -22.95 -3.53
CA LYS A 50 -6.30 -23.47 -2.32
C LYS A 50 -5.84 -24.88 -1.93
N THR A 51 -4.97 -25.47 -2.74
CA THR A 51 -4.41 -26.82 -2.57
C THR A 51 -2.90 -26.78 -2.78
N ASP A 52 -2.25 -27.92 -2.58
CA ASP A 52 -0.80 -28.07 -2.84
C ASP A 52 -0.52 -28.23 -4.34
N LYS A 53 -0.65 -27.12 -5.07
CA LYS A 53 -0.32 -27.02 -6.50
C LYS A 53 0.74 -25.95 -6.73
N PHE A 54 1.63 -26.19 -7.70
CA PHE A 54 2.58 -25.19 -8.17
C PHE A 54 1.84 -24.16 -9.03
N ILE A 55 2.10 -22.87 -8.81
CA ILE A 55 1.59 -21.78 -9.63
C ILE A 55 2.78 -20.90 -10.04
N PRO A 56 3.06 -20.75 -11.35
CA PRO A 56 4.05 -19.82 -11.89
C PRO A 56 3.93 -18.40 -11.32
N LEU A 57 5.05 -17.69 -11.12
CA LEU A 57 4.99 -16.33 -10.56
C LEU A 57 4.14 -15.39 -11.43
N ILE A 58 4.31 -15.45 -12.75
CA ILE A 58 3.53 -14.63 -13.67
C ILE A 58 2.03 -14.93 -13.59
N GLU A 59 1.63 -16.20 -13.41
CA GLU A 59 0.22 -16.59 -13.29
C GLU A 59 -0.39 -16.02 -11.99
N ARG A 60 0.37 -15.97 -10.89
CA ARG A 60 -0.09 -15.35 -9.62
C ARG A 60 -0.45 -13.87 -9.83
N VAL A 61 0.38 -13.14 -10.57
CA VAL A 61 0.18 -11.73 -10.90
C VAL A 61 -1.02 -11.58 -11.85
N GLN A 62 -1.12 -12.41 -12.89
CA GLN A 62 -2.24 -12.41 -13.83
C GLN A 62 -3.57 -12.65 -13.13
N ILE A 63 -3.64 -13.60 -12.19
CA ILE A 63 -4.84 -13.83 -11.37
C ILE A 63 -5.26 -12.53 -10.65
N ALA A 64 -4.31 -11.76 -10.11
CA ALA A 64 -4.62 -10.52 -9.43
C ALA A 64 -5.11 -9.41 -10.36
N ASN A 65 -4.43 -9.24 -11.50
CA ASN A 65 -4.74 -8.20 -12.48
C ASN A 65 -6.06 -8.47 -13.21
N THR A 66 -6.27 -9.69 -13.71
CA THR A 66 -7.49 -10.07 -14.43
C THR A 66 -8.74 -9.94 -13.56
N ASN A 67 -8.61 -10.25 -12.26
CA ASN A 67 -9.71 -10.08 -11.30
C ASN A 67 -9.81 -8.65 -10.72
N LYS A 68 -9.00 -7.69 -11.22
CA LYS A 68 -9.00 -6.28 -10.79
C LYS A 68 -8.95 -6.13 -9.27
N ALA A 69 -8.12 -6.92 -8.60
CA ALA A 69 -8.09 -6.96 -7.14
C ALA A 69 -7.71 -5.59 -6.55
N ASP A 70 -8.38 -5.15 -5.47
CA ASP A 70 -8.01 -3.91 -4.76
C ASP A 70 -6.76 -4.05 -3.86
N LEU A 71 -6.29 -5.28 -3.62
CA LEU A 71 -5.17 -5.61 -2.73
C LEU A 71 -4.63 -7.01 -3.06
N PHE A 72 -3.31 -7.14 -3.10
CA PHE A 72 -2.59 -8.41 -3.25
C PHE A 72 -1.70 -8.70 -2.02
N ILE A 73 -1.80 -9.90 -1.47
CA ILE A 73 -0.98 -10.34 -0.31
C ILE A 73 -0.28 -11.64 -0.66
N SER A 74 1.04 -11.60 -0.84
CA SER A 74 1.86 -12.80 -0.91
C SER A 74 2.31 -13.24 0.48
N ILE A 75 2.25 -14.54 0.75
CA ILE A 75 2.47 -15.16 2.06
C ILE A 75 3.66 -16.11 1.97
N HIS A 76 4.68 -15.83 2.78
CA HIS A 76 5.93 -16.57 2.85
C HIS A 76 6.39 -16.81 4.30
N ALA A 77 7.36 -17.72 4.46
CA ALA A 77 8.08 -17.91 5.71
C ALA A 77 9.57 -18.10 5.43
N ASN A 78 10.31 -17.03 5.73
CA ASN A 78 11.71 -16.85 5.43
C ASN A 78 12.60 -18.00 5.91
N SER A 79 13.81 -18.08 5.37
CA SER A 79 14.86 -18.97 5.86
C SER A 79 16.21 -18.45 5.39
N VAL A 80 17.13 -18.31 6.34
CA VAL A 80 18.48 -17.77 6.12
C VAL A 80 19.55 -18.70 6.71
N LYS A 81 20.80 -18.56 6.27
CA LYS A 81 21.92 -19.40 6.74
C LYS A 81 22.15 -19.29 8.25
N ASN A 82 22.05 -18.07 8.80
CA ASN A 82 22.18 -17.86 10.24
C ASN A 82 20.88 -18.22 10.98
N LYS A 83 20.85 -19.44 11.54
CA LYS A 83 19.70 -19.99 12.29
C LYS A 83 19.31 -19.20 13.55
N LYS A 84 20.08 -18.19 13.95
CA LYS A 84 19.76 -17.30 15.08
C LYS A 84 18.86 -16.12 14.68
N VAL A 85 18.66 -15.84 13.39
CA VAL A 85 17.76 -14.77 12.94
C VAL A 85 16.31 -15.13 13.29
N PHE A 86 15.54 -14.15 13.76
CA PHE A 86 14.12 -14.31 14.06
C PHE A 86 13.36 -12.99 13.92
N GLY A 87 12.04 -13.08 13.78
CA GLY A 87 11.12 -11.95 13.68
C GLY A 87 10.31 -11.96 12.38
N THR A 88 9.40 -11.01 12.24
CA THR A 88 8.54 -10.85 11.06
C THR A 88 9.06 -9.70 10.20
N GLU A 89 8.89 -9.83 8.88
CA GLU A 89 9.18 -8.77 7.91
C GLU A 89 8.01 -8.64 6.94
N THR A 90 7.76 -7.43 6.44
CA THR A 90 6.82 -7.23 5.34
C THR A 90 7.49 -6.42 4.25
N TYR A 91 7.48 -6.95 3.04
CA TYR A 91 8.09 -6.35 1.87
C TYR A 91 7.05 -5.68 0.99
N THR A 92 7.46 -4.56 0.41
CA THR A 92 6.79 -3.91 -0.74
C THR A 92 7.75 -3.89 -1.92
N LEU A 93 7.22 -3.76 -3.14
CA LEU A 93 8.06 -3.57 -4.31
C LEU A 93 8.91 -2.29 -4.17
N GLY A 94 10.20 -2.39 -4.42
CA GLY A 94 11.13 -1.27 -4.50
C GLY A 94 12.58 -1.75 -4.52
N LEU A 95 13.51 -0.81 -4.61
CA LEU A 95 14.93 -1.12 -4.60
C LEU A 95 15.38 -1.55 -3.21
N SER A 96 16.10 -2.66 -3.16
CA SER A 96 16.74 -3.15 -1.95
C SER A 96 17.77 -2.13 -1.45
N LYS A 97 17.73 -1.84 -0.14
CA LYS A 97 18.70 -0.96 0.54
C LYS A 97 19.81 -1.75 1.25
N SER A 98 19.72 -3.07 1.21
CA SER A 98 20.69 -3.99 1.81
C SER A 98 20.78 -5.27 0.99
N GLU A 99 21.94 -5.90 1.01
CA GLU A 99 22.19 -7.19 0.39
C GLU A 99 21.24 -8.27 0.96
N GLU A 100 20.93 -8.22 2.26
CA GLU A 100 19.96 -9.12 2.89
C GLU A 100 18.58 -9.09 2.20
N ASN A 101 18.06 -7.89 1.87
CA ASN A 101 16.77 -7.76 1.21
C ASN A 101 16.81 -8.32 -0.23
N LEU A 102 17.90 -8.04 -0.95
CA LEU A 102 18.10 -8.52 -2.31
C LEU A 102 18.20 -10.06 -2.34
N GLU A 103 18.91 -10.66 -1.40
CA GLU A 103 19.05 -12.12 -1.32
C GLU A 103 17.72 -12.82 -1.02
N VAL A 104 16.83 -12.20 -0.23
CA VAL A 104 15.45 -12.69 -0.09
C VAL A 104 14.72 -12.64 -1.44
N ALA A 105 14.78 -11.51 -2.15
CA ALA A 105 14.15 -11.40 -3.47
C ALA A 105 14.72 -12.39 -4.49
N LYS A 106 16.04 -12.61 -4.54
CA LYS A 106 16.67 -13.63 -5.40
C LYS A 106 16.19 -15.03 -5.08
N LYS A 107 16.14 -15.38 -3.81
CA LYS A 107 15.65 -16.68 -3.37
C LYS A 107 14.19 -16.90 -3.79
N GLU A 108 13.32 -15.93 -3.53
CA GLU A 108 11.90 -16.04 -3.91
C GLU A 108 11.68 -16.00 -5.43
N ASN A 109 12.49 -15.23 -6.17
CA ASN A 109 12.45 -15.19 -7.64
C ASN A 109 13.07 -16.46 -8.28
N SER A 110 13.94 -17.20 -7.59
CA SER A 110 14.60 -18.39 -8.14
C SER A 110 13.63 -19.51 -8.55
N VAL A 111 12.40 -19.48 -8.03
CA VAL A 111 11.33 -20.41 -8.39
C VAL A 111 11.00 -20.38 -9.89
N ILE A 112 11.25 -19.28 -10.60
CA ILE A 112 11.01 -19.20 -12.05
C ILE A 112 11.82 -20.25 -12.82
N LEU A 113 12.95 -20.70 -12.27
CA LEU A 113 13.78 -21.75 -12.89
C LEU A 113 13.09 -23.12 -12.93
N LEU A 114 12.00 -23.28 -12.16
CA LEU A 114 11.15 -24.47 -12.21
C LEU A 114 10.10 -24.37 -13.31
N GLU A 115 9.88 -23.21 -13.92
CA GLU A 115 8.86 -22.97 -14.95
C GLU A 115 9.38 -23.32 -16.34
N ASP A 116 8.53 -23.98 -17.14
CA ASP A 116 8.85 -24.23 -18.54
C ASP A 116 8.89 -22.88 -19.28
N ASN A 117 9.84 -22.73 -20.20
CA ASN A 117 10.03 -21.51 -21.00
C ASN A 117 10.29 -20.21 -20.20
N TYR A 118 10.77 -20.29 -18.96
CA TYR A 118 11.01 -19.11 -18.11
C TYR A 118 11.85 -18.01 -18.81
N LYS A 119 12.84 -18.38 -19.63
CA LYS A 119 13.66 -17.42 -20.39
C LYS A 119 12.84 -16.55 -21.34
N ILE A 120 11.77 -17.10 -21.91
CA ILE A 120 10.86 -16.36 -22.80
C ILE A 120 9.87 -15.57 -21.95
N THR A 121 9.25 -16.22 -20.96
CA THR A 121 8.23 -15.62 -20.08
C THR A 121 8.74 -14.40 -19.32
N TYR A 122 10.00 -14.43 -18.85
CA TYR A 122 10.62 -13.35 -18.07
C TYR A 122 11.69 -12.60 -18.87
N GLU A 123 11.62 -12.62 -20.20
CA GLU A 123 12.46 -11.78 -21.09
C GLU A 123 13.97 -11.88 -20.82
N GLY A 124 14.45 -13.09 -20.50
CA GLY A 124 15.86 -13.35 -20.21
C GLY A 124 16.31 -12.99 -18.79
N PHE A 125 15.40 -12.62 -17.88
CA PHE A 125 15.71 -12.37 -16.47
C PHE A 125 16.39 -13.59 -15.82
N ASP A 126 17.56 -13.37 -15.22
CA ASP A 126 18.28 -14.37 -14.43
C ASP A 126 18.26 -13.97 -12.94
N PRO A 127 17.56 -14.74 -12.08
CA PRO A 127 17.47 -14.44 -10.65
C PRO A 127 18.81 -14.55 -9.91
N ASN A 128 19.84 -15.13 -10.54
CA ASN A 128 21.18 -15.23 -9.96
C ASN A 128 22.14 -14.13 -10.42
N SER A 129 21.73 -13.29 -11.38
CA SER A 129 22.51 -12.17 -11.90
C SER A 129 22.01 -10.85 -11.31
N SER A 130 22.89 -10.10 -10.65
CA SER A 130 22.59 -8.75 -10.15
C SER A 130 22.14 -7.80 -11.25
N GLU A 131 22.66 -7.97 -12.46
CA GLU A 131 22.38 -7.11 -13.62
C GLU A 131 20.93 -7.24 -14.08
N SER A 132 20.34 -8.44 -13.93
CA SER A 132 18.93 -8.67 -14.25
C SER A 132 17.97 -7.85 -13.38
N TYR A 133 18.42 -7.38 -12.22
CA TYR A 133 17.62 -6.58 -11.29
C TYR A 133 17.56 -5.08 -11.63
N ILE A 134 18.39 -4.59 -12.55
CA ILE A 134 18.39 -3.18 -12.99
C ILE A 134 17.01 -2.77 -13.55
N ILE A 135 16.25 -3.71 -14.12
CA ILE A 135 14.89 -3.45 -14.63
C ILE A 135 13.94 -2.88 -13.56
N PHE A 136 14.17 -3.19 -12.28
CA PHE A 136 13.37 -2.66 -11.18
C PHE A 136 13.63 -1.18 -10.89
N GLU A 137 14.78 -0.64 -11.29
CA GLU A 137 15.08 0.80 -11.14
C GLU A 137 14.19 1.66 -12.06
N MET A 138 13.81 1.12 -13.22
CA MET A 138 12.95 1.81 -14.19
C MET A 138 11.47 1.78 -13.81
N MET A 139 11.11 1.04 -12.76
CA MET A 139 9.72 0.83 -12.40
C MET A 139 9.14 1.95 -11.55
N GLN A 140 7.90 2.32 -11.87
CA GLN A 140 7.10 3.24 -11.06
C GLN A 140 5.94 2.49 -10.41
N ASN A 141 5.92 2.45 -9.08
CA ASN A 141 4.81 1.86 -8.33
C ASN A 141 3.86 2.96 -7.82
N GLN A 142 2.76 3.16 -8.54
CA GLN A 142 1.72 4.13 -8.18
C GLN A 142 0.97 3.80 -6.87
N HIS A 143 1.15 2.58 -6.35
CA HIS A 143 0.50 2.09 -5.14
C HIS A 143 1.47 1.89 -3.99
N LEU A 144 2.70 2.40 -4.10
CA LEU A 144 3.74 2.21 -3.10
C LEU A 144 3.31 2.71 -1.72
N ASP A 145 2.80 3.93 -1.60
CA ASP A 145 2.40 4.51 -0.30
C ASP A 145 1.33 3.67 0.41
N ARG A 146 0.36 3.15 -0.36
CA ARG A 146 -0.70 2.28 0.18
C ARG A 146 -0.13 0.93 0.62
N SER A 147 0.81 0.39 -0.16
CA SER A 147 1.51 -0.85 0.14
C SER A 147 2.35 -0.74 1.41
N VAL A 148 3.13 0.34 1.55
CA VAL A 148 3.96 0.65 2.73
C VAL A 148 3.11 0.91 3.96
N SER A 149 2.00 1.64 3.81
CA SER A 149 1.03 1.88 4.87
C SER A 149 0.42 0.57 5.37
N PHE A 150 0.02 -0.33 4.46
CA PHE A 150 -0.54 -1.63 4.82
C PHE A 150 0.52 -2.55 5.47
N ALA A 151 1.73 -2.59 4.91
CA ALA A 151 2.85 -3.34 5.46
C ALA A 151 3.20 -2.90 6.89
N SER A 152 3.19 -1.59 7.14
CA SER A 152 3.43 -1.02 8.48
C SER A 152 2.36 -1.45 9.48
N LYS A 153 1.09 -1.48 9.06
CA LYS A 153 -0.02 -1.96 9.91
C LYS A 153 0.14 -3.45 10.25
N ILE A 154 0.62 -4.27 9.32
CA ILE A 154 0.91 -5.69 9.56
C ILE A 154 2.00 -5.86 10.61
N GLN A 155 3.14 -5.19 10.46
CA GLN A 155 4.25 -5.29 11.41
C GLN A 155 3.87 -4.80 12.81
N LYS A 156 3.12 -3.69 12.89
CA LYS A 156 2.56 -3.20 14.16
C LYS A 156 1.64 -4.22 14.83
N GLU A 157 0.78 -4.88 14.06
CA GLU A 157 -0.11 -5.92 14.58
C GLU A 157 0.67 -7.15 15.08
N PHE A 158 1.70 -7.58 14.35
CA PHE A 158 2.56 -8.69 14.76
C PHE A 158 3.30 -8.41 16.07
N SER A 159 3.85 -7.22 16.23
CA SER A 159 4.56 -6.84 17.46
C SER A 159 3.61 -6.67 18.65
N GLN A 160 2.51 -5.94 18.46
CA GLN A 160 1.61 -5.59 19.55
C GLN A 160 0.77 -6.78 20.03
N ASN A 161 0.28 -7.61 19.11
CA ASN A 161 -0.72 -8.63 19.40
C ASN A 161 -0.20 -10.08 19.29
N ALA A 162 0.73 -10.36 18.37
CA ALA A 162 1.36 -11.68 18.27
C ALA A 162 2.71 -11.77 19.01
N LYS A 163 3.17 -10.67 19.62
CA LYS A 163 4.43 -10.56 20.36
C LYS A 163 5.64 -11.06 19.55
N ARG A 164 5.61 -10.82 18.24
CA ARG A 164 6.73 -11.11 17.34
C ARG A 164 7.72 -9.94 17.34
N THR A 165 8.97 -10.23 17.05
CA THR A 165 9.96 -9.19 16.79
C THR A 165 9.68 -8.53 15.45
N ASP A 166 9.44 -7.23 15.47
CA ASP A 166 9.27 -6.39 14.28
C ASP A 166 10.63 -6.12 13.64
N ARG A 167 10.83 -6.60 12.41
CA ARG A 167 12.04 -6.33 11.62
C ARG A 167 11.79 -5.29 10.52
N GLY A 168 10.63 -4.64 10.56
CA GLY A 168 10.27 -3.49 9.77
C GLY A 168 9.61 -3.80 8.43
N VAL A 169 9.22 -2.72 7.76
CA VAL A 169 8.82 -2.73 6.35
C VAL A 169 10.06 -2.58 5.49
N ARG A 170 10.19 -3.44 4.48
CA ARG A 170 11.34 -3.51 3.59
C ARG A 170 10.92 -3.33 2.14
N GLN A 171 11.88 -2.94 1.31
CA GLN A 171 11.74 -2.92 -0.14
C GLN A 171 12.72 -3.90 -0.74
N ALA A 172 12.25 -4.66 -1.73
CA ALA A 172 13.07 -5.50 -2.58
C ALA A 172 12.34 -5.82 -3.89
N GLU A 173 13.10 -6.41 -4.80
CA GLU A 173 12.81 -6.58 -6.22
C GLU A 173 12.10 -7.92 -6.51
N PHE A 174 10.93 -8.12 -5.89
CA PHE A 174 10.13 -9.33 -6.09
C PHE A 174 9.36 -9.30 -7.41
N ILE A 175 9.54 -10.33 -8.25
CA ILE A 175 8.79 -10.48 -9.52
C ILE A 175 7.29 -10.53 -9.25
N VAL A 176 6.86 -11.25 -8.21
CA VAL A 176 5.44 -11.41 -7.87
C VAL A 176 4.75 -10.10 -7.47
N LEU A 177 5.53 -9.06 -7.13
CA LEU A 177 5.01 -7.73 -6.82
C LEU A 177 5.20 -6.74 -7.98
N LYS A 178 5.99 -7.11 -8.99
CA LYS A 178 6.46 -6.24 -10.07
C LYS A 178 5.29 -5.67 -10.90
N GLU A 179 4.42 -6.56 -11.35
CA GLU A 179 3.40 -6.24 -12.35
C GLU A 179 1.99 -6.15 -11.77
N THR A 180 1.87 -6.04 -10.44
CA THR A 180 0.57 -5.93 -9.78
C THR A 180 -0.01 -4.52 -9.95
N GLY A 181 -1.19 -4.42 -10.55
CA GLY A 181 -1.91 -3.14 -10.77
C GLY A 181 -2.66 -2.62 -9.54
N MET A 182 -2.25 -3.02 -8.33
CA MET A 182 -2.92 -2.68 -7.07
C MET A 182 -1.92 -2.63 -5.91
N PRO A 183 -2.27 -2.09 -4.72
CA PRO A 183 -1.44 -2.22 -3.53
C PRO A 183 -1.08 -3.67 -3.25
N CYS A 184 0.20 -3.94 -2.99
CA CYS A 184 0.72 -5.30 -2.85
C CYS A 184 1.76 -5.40 -1.73
N VAL A 185 1.75 -6.52 -1.01
CA VAL A 185 2.77 -6.82 0.02
C VAL A 185 3.17 -8.28 -0.06
N LEU A 186 4.41 -8.58 0.32
CA LEU A 186 4.88 -9.94 0.63
C LEU A 186 5.18 -10.01 2.13
N ILE A 187 4.56 -10.95 2.83
CA ILE A 187 4.70 -11.09 4.28
C ILE A 187 5.59 -12.28 4.59
N GLU A 188 6.65 -12.03 5.36
CA GLU A 188 7.48 -13.05 5.99
C GLU A 188 7.08 -13.23 7.45
N PHE A 189 6.39 -14.34 7.75
CA PHE A 189 5.81 -14.59 9.09
C PHE A 189 6.83 -15.02 10.15
N GLY A 190 8.08 -15.31 9.75
CA GLY A 190 9.16 -15.79 10.61
C GLY A 190 10.16 -16.63 9.82
N PHE A 191 11.24 -17.06 10.46
CA PHE A 191 12.32 -17.81 9.82
C PHE A 191 12.23 -19.31 10.13
N LEU A 192 11.90 -20.14 9.14
CA LEU A 192 11.90 -21.61 9.26
C LEU A 192 13.28 -22.21 9.55
N SER A 193 14.35 -21.46 9.25
CA SER A 193 15.72 -21.81 9.66
C SER A 193 15.94 -21.74 11.18
N ASN A 194 15.07 -21.02 11.91
CA ASN A 194 15.11 -20.88 13.36
C ASN A 194 14.12 -21.84 14.03
N LEU A 195 14.63 -22.83 14.76
CA LEU A 195 13.80 -23.90 15.34
C LEU A 195 12.74 -23.39 16.32
N LYS A 196 12.98 -22.28 17.04
CA LYS A 196 11.98 -21.71 17.96
C LYS A 196 10.83 -21.07 17.17
N GLU A 197 11.14 -20.38 16.09
CA GLU A 197 10.13 -19.82 15.20
C GLU A 197 9.36 -20.90 14.46
N GLU A 198 10.06 -21.87 13.87
CA GLU A 198 9.42 -22.98 13.17
C GLU A 198 8.40 -23.72 14.06
N LYS A 199 8.78 -24.02 15.31
CA LYS A 199 7.85 -24.63 16.29
C LYS A 199 6.62 -23.76 16.50
N TYR A 200 6.79 -22.45 16.71
CA TYR A 200 5.69 -21.52 16.89
C TYR A 200 4.79 -21.44 15.65
N LEU A 201 5.38 -21.27 14.47
CA LEU A 201 4.69 -21.21 13.18
C LEU A 201 3.93 -22.50 12.87
N ASN A 202 4.37 -23.65 13.39
CA ASN A 202 3.66 -24.91 13.22
C ASN A 202 2.39 -25.02 14.09
N THR A 203 2.32 -24.32 15.22
CA THR A 203 1.18 -24.42 16.14
C THR A 203 -0.12 -23.82 15.57
N ASN A 204 -1.27 -24.36 16.00
CA ASN A 204 -2.57 -23.78 15.68
C ASN A 204 -2.74 -22.38 16.28
N GLU A 205 -2.22 -22.15 17.47
CA GLU A 205 -2.28 -20.85 18.15
C GLU A 205 -1.44 -19.80 17.41
N GLY A 206 -0.21 -20.12 17.03
CA GLY A 206 0.67 -19.21 16.27
C GLY A 206 0.03 -18.82 14.94
N LYS A 207 -0.41 -19.79 14.13
CA LYS A 207 -1.11 -19.53 12.86
C LYS A 207 -2.36 -18.67 13.06
N ARG A 208 -3.16 -18.95 14.10
CA ARG A 208 -4.38 -18.19 14.41
C ARG A 208 -4.07 -16.76 14.87
N SER A 209 -3.05 -16.58 15.71
CA SER A 209 -2.62 -15.26 16.20
C SER A 209 -2.14 -14.37 15.06
N LEU A 210 -1.26 -14.90 14.21
CA LEU A 210 -0.73 -14.22 13.03
C LEU A 210 -1.83 -13.93 12.00
N ALA A 211 -2.72 -14.88 11.72
CA ALA A 211 -3.83 -14.66 10.79
C ALA A 211 -4.78 -13.55 11.26
N ARG A 212 -5.05 -13.46 12.57
CA ARG A 212 -5.84 -12.36 13.15
C ARG A 212 -5.14 -11.01 13.03
N CYS A 213 -3.81 -10.98 13.15
CA CYS A 213 -3.03 -9.76 12.96
C CYS A 213 -3.23 -9.22 11.53
N VAL A 214 -3.05 -10.07 10.52
CA VAL A 214 -3.26 -9.67 9.11
C VAL A 214 -4.71 -9.26 8.85
N ALA A 215 -5.69 -9.97 9.41
CA ALA A 215 -7.10 -9.60 9.28
C ALA A 215 -7.40 -8.22 9.90
N ARG A 216 -6.84 -7.90 11.08
CA ARG A 216 -6.99 -6.58 11.69
C ARG A 216 -6.28 -5.47 10.91
N SER A 217 -5.13 -5.75 10.32
CA SER A 217 -4.48 -4.82 9.39
C SER A 217 -5.35 -4.58 8.15
N PHE A 218 -6.01 -5.64 7.64
CA PHE A 218 -6.93 -5.53 6.52
C PHE A 218 -8.16 -4.69 6.88
N ASP A 219 -8.72 -4.83 8.08
CA ASP A 219 -9.82 -3.97 8.55
C ASP A 219 -9.46 -2.48 8.41
N GLN A 220 -8.27 -2.11 8.88
CA GLN A 220 -7.77 -0.73 8.81
C GLN A 220 -7.56 -0.28 7.37
N PHE A 221 -6.99 -1.14 6.52
CA PHE A 221 -6.81 -0.85 5.09
C PHE A 221 -8.15 -0.65 4.36
N LYS A 222 -9.13 -1.51 4.62
CA LYS A 222 -10.46 -1.42 4.02
C LYS A 222 -11.16 -0.13 4.44
N LEU A 223 -11.10 0.24 5.72
CA LEU A 223 -11.66 1.50 6.21
C LEU A 223 -11.05 2.72 5.49
N GLU A 224 -9.74 2.73 5.28
CA GLU A 224 -9.05 3.80 4.52
C GLU A 224 -9.46 3.81 3.04
N HIS A 225 -9.60 2.64 2.44
CA HIS A 225 -10.02 2.49 1.04
C HIS A 225 -11.47 2.92 0.83
N ASP A 226 -12.37 2.50 1.70
CA ASP A 226 -13.80 2.82 1.65
C ASP A 226 -14.00 4.31 1.91
N ARG A 227 -13.30 4.93 2.88
CA ARG A 227 -13.33 6.38 3.07
C ARG A 227 -12.88 7.14 1.82
N LYS A 228 -11.82 6.69 1.13
CA LYS A 228 -11.38 7.31 -0.13
C LYS A 228 -12.37 7.09 -1.26
N LYS A 229 -13.02 5.93 -1.35
CA LYS A 229 -14.10 5.67 -2.33
C LYS A 229 -15.32 6.54 -2.02
N THR A 230 -15.74 6.65 -0.76
CA THR A 230 -16.83 7.54 -0.34
C THR A 230 -16.46 9.01 -0.54
N PHE A 231 -15.21 9.42 -0.34
CA PHE A 231 -14.77 10.79 -0.63
C PHE A 231 -14.77 11.07 -2.15
N LYS A 232 -14.29 10.13 -2.97
CA LYS A 232 -14.35 10.26 -4.44
C LYS A 232 -15.79 10.21 -4.97
N ALA A 233 -16.62 9.30 -4.45
CA ALA A 233 -18.02 9.17 -4.81
C ALA A 233 -18.82 10.38 -4.32
N SER A 234 -18.59 10.88 -3.11
CA SER A 234 -19.21 12.12 -2.63
C SER A 234 -18.72 13.33 -3.41
N ASN A 235 -17.47 13.39 -3.88
CA ASN A 235 -17.03 14.44 -4.79
C ASN A 235 -17.59 14.28 -6.21
N ALA A 236 -17.87 13.05 -6.67
CA ALA A 236 -18.54 12.77 -7.95
C ALA A 236 -20.08 12.94 -7.88
N ILE A 237 -20.68 12.82 -6.69
CA ILE A 237 -22.11 13.05 -6.42
C ILE A 237 -22.34 14.53 -6.06
N LYS A 238 -21.35 15.21 -5.44
CA LYS A 238 -21.37 16.67 -5.23
C LYS A 238 -21.37 17.47 -6.53
N THR A 239 -21.08 16.84 -7.67
CA THR A 239 -21.29 17.44 -8.99
C THR A 239 -22.75 17.53 -9.43
N GLU A 240 -23.72 16.97 -8.68
CA GLU A 240 -25.14 16.97 -9.12
C GLU A 240 -26.21 17.41 -8.11
N SER A 241 -25.94 17.69 -6.82
CA SER A 241 -26.96 18.36 -5.96
C SER A 241 -26.44 18.84 -4.60
N GLN A 242 -26.43 20.17 -4.45
CA GLN A 242 -26.06 21.10 -3.37
C GLN A 242 -26.20 20.71 -1.89
N THR A 243 -25.13 21.00 -1.13
CA THR A 243 -25.11 22.13 -0.17
C THR A 243 -23.71 22.78 -0.21
N ASP A 244 -23.58 23.91 -0.91
CA ASP A 244 -22.30 24.51 -1.32
C ASP A 244 -21.64 25.34 -0.20
N LEU A 245 -21.49 24.80 1.01
CA LEU A 245 -20.66 25.46 2.02
C LEU A 245 -19.18 25.18 1.73
N VAL A 246 -18.45 26.19 1.26
CA VAL A 246 -17.01 26.11 0.97
C VAL A 246 -16.24 27.21 1.67
N TYR A 247 -15.07 26.87 2.18
CA TYR A 247 -14.13 27.76 2.84
C TYR A 247 -12.95 28.07 1.91
N LYS A 248 -12.48 29.32 1.91
CA LYS A 248 -11.34 29.79 1.13
C LYS A 248 -10.45 30.68 1.99
N VAL A 249 -9.18 30.82 1.66
CA VAL A 249 -8.30 31.80 2.31
C VAL A 249 -8.27 33.07 1.48
N GLN A 250 -8.79 34.19 1.98
CA GLN A 250 -8.60 35.49 1.34
C GLN A 250 -7.20 36.01 1.67
N ILE A 251 -6.42 36.32 0.63
CA ILE A 251 -5.01 36.75 0.77
C ILE A 251 -4.77 38.22 0.42
N LEU A 252 -5.67 38.82 -0.38
CA LEU A 252 -5.49 40.18 -0.87
C LEU A 252 -6.82 40.82 -1.27
N THR A 253 -6.90 42.15 -1.14
CA THR A 253 -7.92 43.00 -1.77
C THR A 253 -7.26 44.01 -2.71
N ALA A 254 -7.83 44.27 -3.89
CA ALA A 254 -7.36 45.30 -4.83
C ALA A 254 -8.51 46.08 -5.46
N ASN A 255 -8.29 47.35 -5.81
CA ASN A 255 -9.27 48.20 -6.51
C ASN A 255 -9.26 48.03 -8.05
N LYS A 256 -8.32 47.24 -8.57
CA LYS A 256 -8.22 46.87 -9.99
C LYS A 256 -7.81 45.41 -10.12
N LYS A 257 -8.17 44.79 -11.24
CA LYS A 257 -7.77 43.42 -11.53
C LYS A 257 -6.25 43.35 -11.73
N LEU A 258 -5.59 42.51 -10.93
CA LEU A 258 -4.16 42.23 -10.97
C LEU A 258 -3.83 41.16 -12.02
N ASN A 259 -2.66 41.29 -12.63
CA ASN A 259 -2.12 40.36 -13.61
C ASN A 259 -1.01 39.48 -13.02
N ALA A 260 -0.48 38.55 -13.81
CA ALA A 260 0.54 37.58 -13.38
C ALA A 260 1.83 38.18 -12.83
N ASN A 261 2.10 39.46 -13.15
CA ASN A 261 3.31 40.16 -12.74
C ASN A 261 3.12 40.98 -11.45
N ALA A 262 1.93 40.97 -10.85
CA ALA A 262 1.68 41.69 -9.60
C ALA A 262 2.57 41.11 -8.47
N PRO A 263 3.46 41.91 -7.83
CA PRO A 263 4.45 41.40 -6.87
C PRO A 263 3.85 40.61 -5.71
N ASN A 264 2.66 41.02 -5.27
CA ASN A 264 1.87 40.44 -4.20
C ASN A 264 1.05 39.20 -4.61
N LEU A 265 1.08 38.79 -5.88
CA LEU A 265 0.37 37.60 -6.38
C LEU A 265 1.29 36.64 -7.14
N LYS A 266 2.46 37.10 -7.57
CA LYS A 266 3.39 36.37 -8.45
C LYS A 266 3.67 34.94 -8.01
N LYS A 267 3.82 34.69 -6.70
CA LYS A 267 4.14 33.36 -6.15
C LYS A 267 2.99 32.35 -6.31
N TYR A 268 1.74 32.81 -6.26
CA TYR A 268 0.55 31.95 -6.22
C TYR A 268 -0.48 32.25 -7.33
N TYR A 269 -0.11 33.06 -8.33
CA TYR A 269 -1.05 33.59 -9.32
C TYR A 269 -1.86 32.50 -10.04
N LYS A 270 -1.22 31.36 -10.36
CA LYS A 270 -1.88 30.24 -11.05
C LYS A 270 -2.96 29.55 -10.23
N ASP A 271 -2.81 29.56 -8.90
CA ASP A 271 -3.71 28.88 -7.97
C ASP A 271 -4.73 29.85 -7.35
N THR A 272 -4.62 31.14 -7.68
CA THR A 272 -5.47 32.18 -7.09
C THR A 272 -6.74 32.39 -7.91
N THR A 273 -7.88 32.39 -7.22
CA THR A 273 -9.17 32.84 -7.76
C THR A 273 -9.53 34.21 -7.21
N TYR A 274 -10.51 34.90 -7.80
CA TYR A 274 -11.00 36.15 -7.24
C TYR A 274 -12.52 36.28 -7.37
N TYR A 275 -13.11 37.08 -6.48
CA TYR A 275 -14.49 37.52 -6.55
C TYR A 275 -14.57 39.04 -6.32
N MET A 276 -15.71 39.65 -6.65
CA MET A 276 -15.94 41.07 -6.41
C MET A 276 -16.86 41.29 -5.22
N GLU A 277 -16.49 42.21 -4.36
CA GLU A 277 -17.31 42.63 -3.21
C GLU A 277 -17.12 44.13 -3.02
N GLN A 278 -18.21 44.90 -3.08
CA GLN A 278 -18.20 46.37 -2.90
C GLN A 278 -17.22 47.10 -3.82
N GLY A 279 -17.15 46.70 -5.10
CA GLY A 279 -16.27 47.32 -6.09
C GLY A 279 -14.78 46.94 -5.97
N MET A 280 -14.43 46.05 -5.04
CA MET A 280 -13.06 45.59 -4.83
C MET A 280 -12.89 44.13 -5.25
N TYR A 281 -11.75 43.81 -5.86
CA TYR A 281 -11.32 42.45 -6.19
C TYR A 281 -10.76 41.79 -4.92
N LYS A 282 -11.33 40.66 -4.53
CA LYS A 282 -10.93 39.86 -3.37
C LYS A 282 -10.29 38.57 -3.89
N TYR A 283 -9.01 38.38 -3.61
CA TYR A 283 -8.24 37.23 -4.10
C TYR A 283 -8.17 36.14 -3.06
N THR A 284 -8.39 34.90 -3.50
CA THR A 284 -8.52 33.72 -2.64
C THR A 284 -7.66 32.55 -3.10
N LEU A 285 -7.10 31.82 -2.13
CA LEU A 285 -6.38 30.57 -2.32
C LEU A 285 -7.08 29.43 -1.58
N GLY A 286 -7.10 28.26 -2.23
CA GLY A 286 -7.74 27.06 -1.73
C GLY A 286 -9.27 27.16 -1.69
N GLU A 287 -9.91 26.01 -1.84
CA GLU A 287 -11.35 25.85 -1.69
C GLU A 287 -11.60 24.45 -1.14
N SER A 288 -12.23 24.37 0.03
CA SER A 288 -12.63 23.09 0.62
C SER A 288 -13.87 23.26 1.47
N ASN A 289 -14.70 22.24 1.55
CA ASN A 289 -15.80 22.19 2.51
C ASN A 289 -15.32 21.76 3.92
N ASP A 290 -14.03 21.40 4.06
CA ASP A 290 -13.36 21.15 5.33
C ASP A 290 -12.63 22.42 5.81
N LYS A 291 -13.08 22.96 6.94
CA LYS A 291 -12.50 24.17 7.55
C LYS A 291 -11.09 23.92 8.09
N GLU A 292 -10.76 22.69 8.48
CA GLU A 292 -9.46 22.35 9.07
C GLU A 292 -8.37 22.34 8.00
N GLU A 293 -8.65 21.81 6.81
CA GLU A 293 -7.77 21.91 5.63
C GLU A 293 -7.45 23.36 5.29
N ILE A 294 -8.46 24.24 5.30
CA ILE A 294 -8.30 25.67 5.00
C ILE A 294 -7.57 26.40 6.13
N SER A 295 -7.71 25.96 7.39
CA SER A 295 -6.93 26.47 8.52
C SER A 295 -5.45 26.17 8.38
N ILE A 296 -5.10 24.93 8.00
CA ILE A 296 -3.72 24.52 7.73
C ILE A 296 -3.13 25.34 6.58
N LEU A 297 -3.88 25.47 5.48
CA LEU A 297 -3.46 26.29 4.33
C LEU A 297 -3.23 27.75 4.74
N ARG A 298 -4.18 28.37 5.45
CA ARG A 298 -4.04 29.75 5.95
C ARG A 298 -2.76 29.90 6.77
N ASN A 299 -2.49 28.99 7.70
CA ASN A 299 -1.29 29.07 8.55
C ASN A 299 0.00 28.99 7.73
N SER A 300 0.03 28.17 6.68
CA SER A 300 1.19 28.12 5.78
C SER A 300 1.39 29.42 4.97
N LEU A 301 0.29 30.12 4.67
CA LEU A 301 0.30 31.37 3.90
C LEU A 301 0.66 32.61 4.74
N LEU A 302 0.60 32.56 6.08
CA LEU A 302 0.84 33.73 6.94
C LEU A 302 2.26 34.33 6.81
N ASN A 303 3.23 33.55 6.37
CA ASN A 303 4.59 34.04 6.10
C ASN A 303 4.63 34.99 4.89
N ASP A 304 3.80 34.76 3.88
CA ASP A 304 3.73 35.57 2.66
C ASP A 304 2.59 36.62 2.72
N TYR A 305 1.49 36.30 3.43
CA TYR A 305 0.27 37.09 3.54
C TYR A 305 -0.16 37.20 5.00
N LYS A 306 0.38 38.19 5.71
CA LYS A 306 0.12 38.40 7.15
C LYS A 306 -1.37 38.60 7.47
N ASP A 307 -2.11 39.17 6.54
CA ASP A 307 -3.54 39.46 6.67
C ASP A 307 -4.43 38.34 6.11
N ALA A 308 -3.90 37.13 5.89
CA ALA A 308 -4.68 36.02 5.37
C ALA A 308 -5.73 35.53 6.39
N PHE A 309 -6.99 35.44 5.96
CA PHE A 309 -8.09 34.94 6.79
C PHE A 309 -9.04 34.03 6.02
N ILE A 310 -9.76 33.20 6.76
CA ILE A 310 -10.71 32.24 6.20
C ILE A 310 -12.04 32.96 5.95
N ILE A 311 -12.57 32.79 4.75
CA ILE A 311 -13.92 33.19 4.38
C ILE A 311 -14.73 31.97 3.98
N ALA A 312 -16.04 32.02 4.19
CA ALA A 312 -16.96 30.97 3.83
C ALA A 312 -17.93 31.46 2.76
N PHE A 313 -18.31 30.56 1.86
CA PHE A 313 -19.32 30.77 0.84
C PHE A 313 -20.39 29.70 1.00
N LYS A 314 -21.65 30.07 0.82
CA LYS A 314 -22.77 29.16 0.70
C LYS A 314 -23.47 29.46 -0.62
N ASN A 315 -23.61 28.46 -1.49
CA ASN A 315 -24.25 28.58 -2.81
C ASN A 315 -23.63 29.70 -3.67
N GLY A 316 -22.29 29.81 -3.64
CA GLY A 316 -21.54 30.83 -4.38
C GLY A 316 -21.54 32.23 -3.75
N GLU A 317 -22.32 32.47 -2.69
CA GLU A 317 -22.36 33.75 -1.98
C GLU A 317 -21.55 33.70 -0.68
N LYS A 318 -20.75 34.73 -0.42
CA LYS A 318 -19.98 34.84 0.81
C LYS A 318 -20.92 35.02 2.00
N ILE A 319 -20.76 34.18 3.02
CA ILE A 319 -21.50 34.30 4.29
C ILE A 319 -20.69 35.15 5.28
N LYS A 320 -21.42 35.92 6.10
CA LYS A 320 -20.84 36.78 7.15
C LYS A 320 -20.47 36.00 8.40
#